data_AF-A0A257A4F5-F1
#
_entry.id   AF-A0A257A4F5-F1
#
_cell.length_a   1.000
_cell.length_b   1.000
_cell.length_c   1.000
_cell.angle_alpha   90.00
_cell.angle_beta   90.00
_cell.angle_gamma   90.00
#
_symmetry.space_group_name_H-M   'P 1'
#
loop_
_entity.id
_entity.type
_entity.pdbx_description
1 polymer ?
#
loop_
_entity_poly.entity_id
_entity_poly.type
_entity_poly.pdbx_seq_one_letter_code
_entity_poly.pdbx_strand_id
1 'polypeptide(L)'
;MAKNRKKVYKIGKKYFSVKIMNINDKKMMLIDDATEKILAENALKNSEEKYRAVCENSLIGIVIMKKGKILYANKKFKEIVGCEKILNRNFLDFIHPDDREKFNMLVVEGYTQIRAFDNKGNVKWLEIGCCKINYNGKAYLVNIMDITRRKEMEEKIKEANRKMKRALEKEKKFLEEISHYFFNPLCIAKGYLDLSIPYADPSLRRKLEITKEAVTRVENVVKHIVTEGKIYE
;
A
#
# COMPACT_ATOMS: atom_id res chain seq x y z
N MET A 1 31.30 -26.94 -52.13
CA MET A 1 31.45 -27.08 -50.66
C MET A 1 30.10 -27.46 -50.04
N ALA A 2 29.84 -28.74 -49.80
CA ALA A 2 28.58 -29.23 -49.24
C ALA A 2 28.54 -28.99 -47.72
N LYS A 3 27.54 -28.24 -47.25
CA LYS A 3 27.31 -27.97 -45.82
C LYS A 3 26.98 -29.28 -45.09
N ASN A 4 27.90 -29.75 -44.25
CA ASN A 4 27.66 -30.77 -43.22
C ASN A 4 26.57 -30.29 -42.25
N ARG A 5 25.28 -30.46 -42.59
CA ARG A 5 24.15 -30.10 -41.71
C ARG A 5 23.85 -31.25 -40.76
N LYS A 6 24.15 -31.06 -39.47
CA LYS A 6 23.70 -31.92 -38.37
C LYS A 6 22.16 -31.81 -38.27
N LYS A 7 21.45 -32.94 -38.32
CA LYS A 7 19.98 -33.01 -38.13
C LYS A 7 19.66 -33.81 -36.88
N VAL A 8 18.58 -33.46 -36.19
CA VAL A 8 18.12 -34.14 -34.98
C VAL A 8 16.80 -34.85 -35.29
N TYR A 9 16.70 -36.11 -34.86
CA TYR A 9 15.52 -36.95 -35.03
C TYR A 9 15.06 -37.46 -33.67
N LYS A 10 13.75 -37.43 -33.42
CA LYS A 10 13.16 -38.03 -32.22
C LYS A 10 12.56 -39.38 -32.59
N ILE A 11 12.98 -40.44 -31.90
CA ILE A 11 12.45 -41.79 -32.09
C ILE A 11 12.00 -42.29 -30.71
N GLY A 12 10.68 -42.40 -30.52
CA GLY A 12 10.10 -42.66 -29.21
C GLY A 12 10.45 -41.58 -28.18
N LYS A 13 11.08 -41.99 -27.06
CA LYS A 13 11.56 -41.10 -26.00
C LYS A 13 13.00 -40.59 -26.20
N LYS A 14 13.70 -41.06 -27.23
CA LYS A 14 15.11 -40.73 -27.49
C LYS A 14 15.28 -39.73 -28.62
N TYR A 15 16.35 -38.95 -28.55
CA TYR A 15 16.78 -38.05 -29.62
C TYR A 15 18.12 -38.52 -30.17
N PHE A 16 18.22 -38.58 -31.50
CA PHE A 16 19.42 -38.97 -32.22
C PHE A 16 19.88 -37.81 -33.09
N SER A 17 21.16 -37.49 -33.02
CA SER A 17 21.77 -36.50 -33.89
C SER A 17 22.53 -37.19 -35.02
N VAL A 18 22.13 -36.89 -36.24
CA VAL A 18 22.67 -37.48 -37.46
C VAL A 18 23.51 -36.47 -38.19
N LYS A 19 24.75 -36.83 -38.51
CA LYS A 19 25.66 -36.03 -39.33
C LYS A 19 26.14 -36.88 -40.50
N ILE A 20 25.89 -36.41 -41.71
CA ILE A 20 26.39 -37.04 -42.94
C ILE A 20 27.62 -36.28 -43.41
N MET A 21 28.67 -37.00 -43.76
CA MET A 21 29.96 -36.45 -44.20
C MET A 21 30.56 -37.33 -45.31
N ASN A 22 31.22 -36.71 -46.28
CA ASN A 22 31.94 -37.43 -47.34
C ASN A 22 33.41 -37.57 -46.95
N ILE A 23 33.93 -38.80 -46.97
CA ILE A 23 35.36 -39.10 -46.78
C ILE A 23 35.78 -40.01 -47.94
N ASN A 24 36.76 -39.59 -48.74
CA ASN A 24 37.34 -40.36 -49.86
C ASN A 24 36.28 -41.01 -50.78
N ASP A 25 35.39 -40.19 -51.35
CA ASP A 25 34.26 -40.59 -52.22
C ASP A 25 33.24 -41.58 -51.60
N LYS A 26 33.32 -41.82 -50.28
CA LYS A 26 32.33 -42.58 -49.51
C LYS A 26 31.48 -41.65 -48.65
N LYS A 27 30.17 -41.89 -48.62
CA LYS A 27 29.24 -41.25 -47.67
C LYS A 27 29.30 -41.99 -46.34
N MET A 28 29.67 -41.27 -45.29
CA MET A 28 29.64 -41.75 -43.91
C MET A 28 28.50 -41.06 -43.15
N MET A 29 27.74 -41.84 -42.37
CA MET A 29 26.69 -41.34 -41.49
C MET A 29 27.10 -41.60 -40.05
N LEU A 30 27.21 -40.53 -39.26
CA LEU A 30 27.41 -40.58 -37.82
C LEU A 30 26.05 -40.40 -37.13
N ILE A 31 25.72 -41.28 -36.19
CA ILE A 31 24.49 -41.22 -35.39
C ILE A 31 24.90 -41.25 -33.93
N ASP A 32 24.69 -40.13 -33.22
CA ASP A 32 24.92 -40.03 -31.78
C ASP A 32 23.59 -39.98 -31.04
N ASP A 33 23.47 -40.71 -29.92
CA ASP A 33 22.38 -40.48 -28.96
C ASP A 33 22.58 -39.10 -28.33
N ALA A 34 21.66 -38.19 -28.61
CA ALA A 34 21.67 -36.81 -28.14
C ALA A 34 20.54 -36.55 -27.13
N THR A 35 19.93 -37.60 -26.59
CA THR A 35 18.76 -37.52 -25.70
C THR A 35 19.06 -36.65 -24.49
N GLU A 36 20.13 -36.94 -23.75
CA GLU A 36 20.48 -36.20 -22.53
C GLU A 36 20.72 -34.72 -22.81
N LYS A 37 21.49 -34.41 -23.86
CA LYS A 37 21.79 -33.03 -24.25
C LYS A 37 20.51 -32.25 -24.57
N ILE A 38 19.63 -32.82 -25.39
CA ILE A 38 18.40 -32.14 -25.81
C ILE A 38 17.41 -32.01 -24.65
N LEU A 39 17.30 -33.03 -23.79
CA LEU A 39 16.46 -32.93 -22.60
C LEU A 39 16.98 -31.87 -21.62
N ALA A 40 18.30 -31.79 -21.40
CA ALA A 40 18.91 -30.77 -20.57
C ALA A 40 18.70 -29.35 -21.14
N GLU A 41 18.90 -29.16 -22.45
CA GLU A 41 18.66 -27.88 -23.13
C GLU A 41 17.18 -27.47 -23.05
N ASN A 42 16.25 -28.39 -23.25
CA ASN A 42 14.82 -28.12 -23.12
C ASN A 42 14.42 -27.82 -21.68
N ALA A 43 14.96 -28.55 -20.71
CA ALA A 43 14.70 -28.30 -19.29
C ALA A 43 15.21 -26.91 -18.87
N LEU A 44 16.41 -26.53 -19.32
CA LEU A 44 16.96 -25.20 -19.10
C LEU A 44 16.07 -24.13 -19.74
N LYS A 45 15.70 -24.28 -21.01
CA LYS A 45 14.83 -23.34 -21.72
C LYS A 45 13.47 -23.17 -21.03
N ASN A 46 12.82 -24.26 -20.65
CA ASN A 46 11.52 -24.22 -19.96
C ASN A 46 11.63 -23.54 -18.59
N SER A 47 12.73 -23.77 -17.88
CA SER A 47 13.02 -23.12 -16.60
C SER A 47 13.20 -21.61 -16.79
N GLU A 48 14.00 -21.19 -17.77
CA GLU A 48 14.22 -19.78 -18.11
C GLU A 48 12.93 -19.07 -18.53
N GLU A 49 12.11 -19.70 -19.37
CA GLU A 49 10.81 -19.16 -19.79
C GLU A 49 9.87 -18.99 -18.60
N LYS A 50 9.82 -19.99 -17.70
CA LYS A 50 9.02 -19.92 -16.47
C LYS A 50 9.47 -18.76 -15.57
N TYR A 51 10.77 -18.62 -15.31
CA TYR A 51 11.29 -17.52 -14.49
C TYR A 51 11.04 -16.16 -15.14
N ARG A 52 11.25 -16.05 -16.46
CA ARG A 52 10.96 -14.82 -17.19
C ARG A 52 9.49 -14.43 -17.08
N ALA A 53 8.58 -15.39 -17.24
CA ALA A 53 7.15 -15.14 -17.11
C ALA A 53 6.78 -14.64 -15.70
N VAL A 54 7.36 -15.22 -14.65
CA VAL A 54 7.13 -14.78 -13.26
C VAL A 54 7.64 -13.35 -13.04
N CYS A 55 8.86 -13.04 -13.48
CA CYS A 55 9.44 -11.71 -13.29
C CYS A 55 8.71 -10.63 -14.10
N GLU A 56 8.42 -10.88 -15.38
CA GLU A 56 7.83 -9.89 -16.28
C GLU A 56 6.33 -9.61 -16.02
N ASN A 57 5.60 -10.59 -15.46
CA ASN A 57 4.19 -10.42 -15.07
C ASN A 57 4.00 -10.09 -13.59
N SER A 58 5.09 -9.84 -12.85
CA SER A 58 5.01 -9.46 -11.44
C SER A 58 4.30 -8.12 -11.26
N LEU A 59 3.49 -8.01 -10.20
CA LEU A 59 2.83 -6.75 -9.81
C LEU A 59 3.78 -5.75 -9.13
N ILE A 60 4.97 -6.22 -8.73
CA ILE A 60 6.03 -5.39 -8.17
C ILE A 60 7.17 -5.19 -9.17
N GLY A 61 7.83 -4.05 -9.06
CA GLY A 61 9.09 -3.80 -9.75
C GLY A 61 10.17 -4.72 -9.21
N ILE A 62 10.93 -5.34 -10.10
CA ILE A 62 12.06 -6.21 -9.77
C ILE A 62 13.27 -5.66 -10.51
N VAL A 63 14.33 -5.35 -9.78
CA VAL A 63 15.58 -4.81 -10.31
C VAL A 63 16.75 -5.62 -9.78
N ILE A 64 17.68 -5.97 -10.66
CA ILE A 64 19.01 -6.45 -10.25
C ILE A 64 20.00 -5.33 -10.52
N MET A 65 20.78 -4.97 -9.51
CA MET A 65 21.80 -3.93 -9.63
C MET A 65 23.16 -4.37 -9.08
N LYS A 66 24.22 -3.79 -9.63
CA LYS A 66 25.60 -4.00 -9.20
C LYS A 66 26.35 -2.68 -9.22
N LYS A 67 26.99 -2.32 -8.10
CA LYS A 67 27.66 -1.03 -7.91
C LYS A 67 26.76 0.16 -8.30
N GLY A 68 25.49 0.11 -7.88
CA GLY A 68 24.47 1.12 -8.18
C GLY A 68 23.90 1.10 -9.59
N LYS A 69 24.47 0.34 -10.54
CA LYS A 69 23.99 0.27 -11.92
C LYS A 69 22.95 -0.85 -12.11
N ILE A 70 21.89 -0.55 -12.85
CA ILE A 70 20.82 -1.50 -13.19
C ILE A 70 21.34 -2.50 -14.24
N LEU A 71 21.33 -3.79 -13.91
CA LEU A 71 21.69 -4.90 -14.80
C LEU A 71 20.46 -5.58 -15.39
N TYR A 72 19.38 -5.64 -14.63
CA TYR A 72 18.08 -6.17 -15.06
C TYR A 72 16.97 -5.36 -14.41
N ALA A 73 15.86 -5.23 -15.12
CA ALA A 73 14.64 -4.67 -14.59
C ALA A 73 13.44 -5.23 -15.35
N ASN A 74 12.43 -5.70 -14.60
CA ASN A 74 11.21 -6.21 -15.20
C ASN A 74 10.34 -5.10 -15.80
N LYS A 75 9.35 -5.49 -16.59
CA LYS A 75 8.33 -4.59 -17.15
C LYS A 75 7.72 -3.67 -16.08
N LYS A 76 7.38 -4.21 -14.91
CA LYS A 76 6.69 -3.43 -13.88
C LYS A 76 7.52 -2.25 -13.36
N PHE A 77 8.82 -2.43 -13.13
CA PHE A 77 9.68 -1.32 -12.71
C PHE A 77 9.74 -0.23 -13.79
N LYS A 78 9.84 -0.61 -15.07
CA LYS A 78 9.83 0.33 -16.19
C LYS A 78 8.52 1.13 -16.27
N GLU A 79 7.38 0.50 -16.01
CA GLU A 79 6.09 1.17 -15.88
C GLU A 79 6.06 2.17 -14.72
N ILE A 80 6.62 1.79 -13.56
CA ILE A 80 6.67 2.65 -12.37
C ILE A 80 7.45 3.93 -12.66
N VAL A 81 8.66 3.81 -13.25
CA VAL A 81 9.53 4.96 -13.55
C VAL A 81 9.26 5.60 -14.91
N GLY A 82 8.42 5.00 -15.76
CA GLY A 82 8.10 5.48 -17.10
C GLY A 82 9.25 5.42 -18.12
N CYS A 83 10.28 4.61 -17.88
CA CYS A 83 11.47 4.57 -18.74
C CYS A 83 11.78 3.15 -19.22
N GLU A 84 11.83 2.96 -20.54
CA GLU A 84 12.19 1.68 -21.15
C GLU A 84 13.71 1.43 -21.16
N LYS A 85 14.50 2.50 -21.37
CA LYS A 85 15.97 2.44 -21.51
C LYS A 85 16.66 2.72 -20.17
N ILE A 86 16.57 1.76 -19.25
CA ILE A 86 17.08 1.90 -17.87
C ILE A 86 18.34 1.09 -17.55
N LEU A 87 18.72 0.15 -18.42
CA LEU A 87 19.93 -0.65 -18.22
C LEU A 87 21.18 0.25 -18.16
N ASN A 88 22.12 -0.11 -17.29
CA ASN A 88 23.36 0.63 -16.99
C ASN A 88 23.19 2.02 -16.36
N ARG A 89 21.98 2.53 -16.15
CA ARG A 89 21.74 3.76 -15.38
C ARG A 89 21.94 3.53 -13.89
N ASN A 90 22.22 4.60 -13.15
CA ASN A 90 22.35 4.53 -11.71
C ASN A 90 20.94 4.49 -11.09
N PHE A 91 20.70 3.55 -10.18
CA PHE A 91 19.41 3.40 -9.52
C PHE A 91 19.04 4.65 -8.69
N LEU A 92 20.03 5.35 -8.14
CA LEU A 92 19.83 6.58 -7.36
C LEU A 92 19.32 7.77 -8.18
N ASP A 93 19.42 7.71 -9.52
CA ASP A 93 18.92 8.76 -10.41
C ASP A 93 17.38 8.86 -10.38
N PHE A 94 16.71 7.78 -9.98
CA PHE A 94 15.26 7.71 -9.86
C PHE A 94 14.75 8.06 -8.45
N ILE A 95 15.65 8.10 -7.45
CA ILE A 95 15.29 8.34 -6.05
C ILE A 95 15.35 9.84 -5.74
N HIS A 96 14.36 10.32 -4.98
CA HIS A 96 14.35 11.68 -4.47
C HIS A 96 15.61 11.98 -3.65
N PRO A 97 16.30 13.13 -3.85
CA PRO A 97 17.56 13.46 -3.17
C PRO A 97 17.53 13.25 -1.65
N ASP A 98 16.49 13.76 -0.97
CA ASP A 98 16.31 13.64 0.50
C ASP A 98 16.21 12.19 1.00
N ASP A 99 15.80 11.24 0.15
CA ASP A 99 15.56 9.85 0.55
C ASP A 99 16.75 8.94 0.17
N ARG A 100 17.84 9.48 -0.40
CA ARG A 100 19.04 8.71 -0.76
C ARG A 100 19.77 8.14 0.45
N GLU A 101 19.76 8.82 1.59
CA GLU A 101 20.36 8.30 2.82
C GLU A 101 19.60 7.07 3.34
N LYS A 102 18.27 7.09 3.29
CA LYS A 102 17.43 5.94 3.64
C LYS A 102 17.70 4.74 2.76
N PHE A 103 17.98 4.96 1.48
CA PHE A 103 18.38 3.89 0.57
C PHE A 103 19.70 3.21 1.01
N ASN A 104 20.66 3.94 1.57
CA ASN A 104 21.90 3.34 2.08
C ASN A 104 21.64 2.43 3.30
N MET A 105 20.63 2.75 4.11
CA MET A 105 20.22 1.93 5.26
C MET A 105 19.41 0.68 4.85
N LEU A 106 18.93 0.61 3.61
CA LEU A 106 18.11 -0.49 3.10
C LEU A 106 18.77 -1.86 3.23
N VAL A 107 20.10 -1.94 3.08
CA VAL A 107 20.85 -3.20 3.21
C VAL A 107 20.86 -3.71 4.66
N VAL A 108 20.62 -2.83 5.64
CA VAL A 108 20.57 -3.13 7.06
C VAL A 108 19.14 -3.40 7.52
N GLU A 109 18.19 -2.56 7.14
CA GLU A 109 16.77 -2.64 7.58
C GLU A 109 15.93 -3.64 6.78
N GLY A 110 16.40 -4.06 5.60
CA GLY A 110 15.72 -5.01 4.73
C GLY A 110 14.61 -4.40 3.86
N TYR A 111 13.90 -3.37 4.35
CA TYR A 111 12.93 -2.60 3.59
C TYR A 111 12.84 -1.14 4.05
N THR A 112 12.41 -0.22 3.18
CA THR A 112 12.15 1.18 3.54
C THR A 112 11.16 1.85 2.57
N GLN A 113 10.61 3.00 2.94
CA GLN A 113 9.72 3.81 2.09
C GLN A 113 10.45 5.07 1.62
N ILE A 114 10.48 5.27 0.30
CA ILE A 114 11.15 6.40 -0.33
C ILE A 114 10.25 7.08 -1.36
N ARG A 115 10.58 8.34 -1.69
CA ARG A 115 10.04 9.03 -2.85
C ARG A 115 10.93 8.80 -4.05
N ALA A 116 10.32 8.65 -5.21
CA ALA A 116 10.98 8.53 -6.50
C ALA A 116 10.29 9.42 -7.54
N PHE A 117 11.03 9.77 -8.58
CA PHE A 117 10.50 10.48 -9.73
C PHE A 117 10.23 9.51 -10.87
N ASP A 118 9.06 9.66 -11.51
CA ASP A 118 8.85 9.08 -12.84
C ASP A 118 9.51 9.97 -13.93
N ASN A 119 9.52 9.47 -15.16
CA ASN A 119 10.06 10.20 -16.32
C ASN A 119 9.34 11.53 -16.64
N LYS A 120 8.16 11.77 -16.05
CA LYS A 120 7.39 13.01 -16.18
C LYS A 120 7.65 13.98 -15.01
N GLY A 121 8.45 13.58 -14.03
CA GLY A 121 8.75 14.36 -12.83
C GLY A 121 7.71 14.24 -11.72
N ASN A 122 6.73 13.33 -11.83
CA ASN A 122 5.77 13.11 -10.75
C ASN A 122 6.44 12.36 -9.60
N VAL A 123 6.11 12.77 -8.38
CA VAL A 123 6.58 12.07 -7.18
C VAL A 123 5.71 10.85 -6.93
N LYS A 124 6.35 9.68 -6.83
CA LYS A 124 5.74 8.43 -6.42
C LYS A 124 6.29 7.98 -5.08
N TRP A 125 5.43 7.41 -4.25
CA TRP A 125 5.86 6.73 -3.03
C TRP A 125 6.13 5.27 -3.34
N LEU A 126 7.34 4.82 -3.05
CA LEU A 126 7.79 3.46 -3.27
C LEU A 126 8.16 2.81 -1.94
N GLU A 127 7.69 1.58 -1.73
CA GLU A 127 8.19 0.69 -0.71
C GLU A 127 9.21 -0.24 -1.36
N ILE A 128 10.46 -0.16 -0.92
CA ILE A 128 11.55 -0.92 -1.52
C ILE A 128 12.14 -1.90 -0.50
N GLY A 129 12.50 -3.08 -0.97
CA GLY A 129 13.25 -4.08 -0.21
C GLY A 129 14.48 -4.52 -0.98
N CYS A 130 15.55 -4.89 -0.28
CA CYS A 130 16.81 -5.29 -0.92
C CYS A 130 17.39 -6.55 -0.29
N CYS A 131 17.89 -7.46 -1.10
CA CYS A 131 18.71 -8.58 -0.63
C CYS A 131 19.96 -8.78 -1.50
N LYS A 132 21.01 -9.32 -0.87
CA LYS A 132 22.25 -9.67 -1.56
C LYS A 132 22.05 -10.96 -2.34
N ILE A 133 22.45 -10.96 -3.60
CA ILE A 133 22.41 -12.15 -4.47
C ILE A 133 23.78 -12.34 -5.16
N ASN A 134 24.03 -13.56 -5.63
CA ASN A 134 25.14 -13.84 -6.53
C ASN A 134 24.65 -13.81 -7.97
N TYR A 135 25.06 -12.79 -8.73
CA TYR A 135 24.76 -12.63 -10.15
C TYR A 135 26.02 -12.16 -10.86
N ASN A 136 26.81 -13.12 -11.37
CA ASN A 136 28.15 -12.89 -11.88
C ASN A 136 29.01 -12.08 -10.88
N GLY A 137 28.98 -12.52 -9.61
CA GLY A 137 29.58 -11.83 -8.46
C GLY A 137 28.54 -11.14 -7.58
N LYS A 138 29.00 -10.34 -6.60
CA LYS A 138 28.13 -9.64 -5.65
C LYS A 138 27.20 -8.66 -6.38
N ALA A 139 25.90 -8.86 -6.23
CA ALA A 139 24.85 -8.01 -6.75
C ALA A 139 23.71 -7.88 -5.72
N TYR A 140 22.73 -7.03 -6.02
CA TYR A 140 21.58 -6.78 -5.18
C TYR A 140 20.29 -6.95 -5.99
N LEU A 141 19.34 -7.69 -5.42
CA LEU A 141 17.97 -7.75 -5.90
C LEU A 141 17.14 -6.74 -5.12
N VAL A 142 16.47 -5.85 -5.83
CA VAL A 142 15.59 -4.83 -5.27
C VAL A 142 14.17 -5.12 -5.72
N ASN A 143 13.27 -5.21 -4.74
CA ASN A 143 11.84 -5.31 -4.94
C ASN A 143 11.22 -3.93 -4.69
N ILE A 144 10.33 -3.48 -5.56
CA ILE A 144 9.75 -2.13 -5.53
C ILE A 144 8.24 -2.23 -5.65
N MET A 145 7.52 -1.72 -4.67
CA MET A 145 6.06 -1.60 -4.70
C MET A 145 5.65 -0.13 -4.73
N ASP A 146 4.80 0.24 -5.69
CA ASP A 146 4.20 1.57 -5.74
C ASP A 146 3.08 1.67 -4.70
N ILE A 147 3.29 2.51 -3.69
CA ILE A 147 2.37 2.73 -2.57
C ILE A 147 1.77 4.14 -2.60
N THR A 148 1.86 4.84 -3.74
CA THR A 148 1.36 6.22 -3.90
C THR A 148 -0.13 6.31 -3.56
N ARG A 149 -0.94 5.43 -4.15
CA ARG A 149 -2.39 5.36 -3.88
C ARG A 149 -2.69 5.09 -2.39
N ARG A 150 -1.88 4.25 -1.73
CA ARG A 150 -2.02 3.94 -0.31
C ARG A 150 -1.79 5.20 0.54
N LYS A 151 -0.71 5.95 0.26
CA LYS A 151 -0.39 7.21 0.94
C LYS A 151 -1.45 8.29 0.72
N GLU A 152 -1.99 8.42 -0.48
CA GLU A 152 -3.09 9.35 -0.77
C GLU A 152 -4.36 9.03 0.02
N MET A 153 -4.69 7.74 0.15
CA MET A 153 -5.84 7.30 0.95
C MET A 153 -5.61 7.53 2.45
N GLU A 154 -4.41 7.23 2.95
CA GLU A 154 -4.03 7.49 4.34
C GLU A 154 -4.18 8.98 4.69
N GLU A 155 -3.73 9.88 3.81
CA GLU A 155 -3.85 11.32 4.06
C GLU A 155 -5.30 11.81 4.00
N LYS A 156 -6.12 11.30 3.05
CA LYS A 156 -7.56 11.60 3.01
C LYS A 156 -8.29 11.17 4.28
N ILE A 157 -7.99 9.98 4.78
CA ILE A 157 -8.56 9.47 6.04
C ILE A 157 -8.13 10.36 7.20
N LYS A 158 -6.86 10.73 7.26
CA LYS A 158 -6.32 11.61 8.30
C LYS A 158 -6.98 12.99 8.29
N GLU A 159 -7.21 13.55 7.11
CA GLU A 159 -7.91 14.83 6.97
C GLU A 159 -9.39 14.73 7.39
N ALA A 160 -10.09 13.67 6.98
CA ALA A 160 -11.46 13.41 7.39
C ALA A 160 -11.58 13.26 8.91
N ASN A 161 -10.69 12.49 9.54
CA ASN A 161 -10.64 12.32 11.00
C ASN A 161 -10.38 13.64 11.73
N ARG A 162 -9.51 14.50 11.19
CA ARG A 162 -9.28 15.85 11.75
C ARG A 162 -10.53 16.73 11.67
N LYS A 163 -11.25 16.69 10.55
CA LYS A 163 -12.51 17.43 10.36
C LYS A 163 -13.59 16.92 11.33
N MET A 164 -13.74 15.60 11.45
CA MET A 164 -14.69 14.97 12.37
C MET A 164 -14.38 15.32 13.82
N LYS A 165 -13.10 15.23 14.25
CA LYS A 165 -12.70 15.59 15.61
C LYS A 165 -13.02 17.05 15.94
N ARG A 166 -12.76 17.98 15.01
CA ARG A 166 -13.12 19.40 15.18
C ARG A 166 -14.63 19.64 15.26
N ALA A 167 -15.43 18.89 14.49
CA ALA A 167 -16.89 18.98 14.56
C ALA A 167 -17.40 18.50 15.94
N LEU A 168 -16.88 17.38 16.43
CA LEU A 168 -17.23 16.83 17.73
C LEU A 168 -16.82 17.75 18.88
N GLU A 169 -15.64 18.38 18.82
CA GLU A 169 -15.20 19.37 19.82
C GLU A 169 -16.12 20.60 19.85
N LYS A 170 -16.58 21.07 18.68
CA LYS A 170 -17.56 22.17 18.60
C LYS A 170 -18.92 21.78 19.17
N GLU A 171 -19.41 20.59 18.82
CA GLU A 171 -20.66 20.05 19.35
C GLU A 171 -20.60 19.91 20.86
N LYS A 172 -19.52 19.33 21.40
CA LYS A 172 -19.32 19.22 22.86
C LYS A 172 -19.34 20.58 23.55
N LYS A 173 -18.59 21.56 23.03
CA LYS A 173 -18.56 22.91 23.59
C LYS A 173 -19.94 23.57 23.56
N PHE A 174 -20.68 23.37 22.47
CA PHE A 174 -22.05 23.87 22.34
C PHE A 174 -23.00 23.23 23.37
N LEU A 175 -22.91 21.91 23.60
CA LEU A 175 -23.70 21.22 24.62
C LEU A 175 -23.35 21.67 26.05
N GLU A 176 -22.07 21.94 26.33
CA GLU A 176 -21.62 22.53 27.59
C GLU A 176 -22.21 23.93 27.80
N GLU A 177 -22.18 24.78 26.78
CA GLU A 177 -22.76 26.14 26.80
C GLU A 177 -24.29 26.09 27.02
N ILE A 178 -25.01 25.22 26.31
CA ILE A 178 -26.45 24.99 26.51
C ILE A 178 -26.75 24.56 27.94
N SER A 179 -25.98 23.61 28.48
CA SER A 179 -26.18 23.11 29.84
C SER A 179 -26.13 24.25 30.85
N HIS A 180 -25.07 25.06 30.81
CA HIS A 180 -24.95 26.20 31.71
C HIS A 180 -26.06 27.24 31.47
N TYR A 181 -26.42 27.51 30.22
CA TYR A 181 -27.44 28.51 29.89
C TYR A 181 -28.83 28.15 30.43
N PHE A 182 -29.24 26.88 30.34
CA PHE A 182 -30.56 26.45 30.79
C PHE A 182 -30.61 26.01 32.26
N PHE A 183 -29.63 25.23 32.74
CA PHE A 183 -29.68 24.73 34.12
C PHE A 183 -29.52 25.84 35.15
N ASN A 184 -28.72 26.88 34.89
CA ASN A 184 -28.53 27.97 35.84
C ASN A 184 -29.85 28.67 36.23
N PRO A 185 -30.65 29.22 35.30
CA PRO A 185 -31.92 29.86 35.64
C PRO A 185 -32.98 28.86 36.15
N LEU A 186 -32.99 27.61 35.67
CA LEU A 186 -33.91 26.58 36.18
C LEU A 186 -33.61 26.23 37.63
N CYS A 187 -32.34 26.07 38.00
CA CYS A 187 -31.93 25.85 39.39
C CYS A 187 -32.31 27.04 40.28
N ILE A 188 -32.13 28.28 39.81
CA ILE A 188 -32.54 29.48 40.54
C ILE A 188 -34.06 29.50 40.75
N ALA A 189 -34.84 29.31 39.67
CA ALA A 189 -36.30 29.31 39.73
C ALA A 189 -36.82 28.21 40.68
N LYS A 190 -36.29 26.99 40.58
CA LYS A 190 -36.65 25.87 41.44
C LYS A 190 -36.31 26.15 42.91
N GLY A 191 -35.13 26.72 43.18
CA GLY A 191 -34.73 27.15 44.52
C GLY A 191 -35.69 28.18 45.14
N TYR A 192 -36.10 29.21 44.38
CA TYR A 192 -37.10 30.18 44.85
C TYR A 192 -38.46 29.54 45.11
N LEU A 193 -38.90 28.63 44.24
CA LEU A 193 -40.15 27.88 44.44
C LEU A 193 -40.08 27.03 45.71
N ASP A 194 -38.98 26.30 45.91
CA ASP A 194 -38.74 25.45 47.09
C ASP A 194 -38.74 26.26 48.39
N LEU A 195 -38.20 27.48 48.37
CA LEU A 195 -38.22 28.38 49.52
C LEU A 195 -39.60 28.99 49.76
N SER A 196 -40.42 29.20 48.72
CA SER A 196 -41.72 29.89 48.83
C SER A 196 -42.86 28.94 49.23
N ILE A 197 -42.81 27.67 48.78
CA ILE A 197 -43.83 26.65 49.04
C ILE A 197 -44.16 26.47 50.54
N PRO A 198 -43.19 26.41 51.48
CA PRO A 198 -43.46 26.21 52.91
C PRO A 198 -44.25 27.35 53.57
N TYR A 199 -44.17 28.57 53.04
CA TYR A 199 -44.78 29.77 53.62
C TYR A 199 -46.07 30.20 52.89
N ALA A 200 -46.48 29.49 51.83
CA ALA A 200 -47.65 29.81 51.03
C ALA A 200 -48.96 29.28 51.64
N ASP A 201 -50.05 30.03 51.48
CA ASP A 201 -51.39 29.54 51.80
C ASP A 201 -51.79 28.34 50.91
N PRO A 202 -52.79 27.53 51.28
CA PRO A 202 -53.15 26.31 50.53
C PRO A 202 -53.47 26.52 49.04
N SER A 203 -54.04 27.66 48.67
CA SER A 203 -54.40 27.97 47.28
C SER A 203 -53.16 28.35 46.46
N LEU A 204 -52.30 29.19 47.03
CA LEU A 204 -51.03 29.60 46.41
C LEU A 204 -50.03 28.44 46.35
N ARG A 205 -49.95 27.62 47.41
CA ARG A 205 -49.09 26.42 47.46
C ARG A 205 -49.37 25.46 46.30
N ARG A 206 -50.66 25.18 46.02
CA ARG A 206 -51.05 24.34 44.88
C ARG A 206 -50.55 24.90 43.54
N LYS A 207 -50.62 26.22 43.33
CA LYS A 207 -50.12 26.85 42.12
C LYS A 207 -48.60 26.76 42.01
N LEU A 208 -47.88 26.99 43.10
CA LEU A 208 -46.42 26.91 43.15
C LEU A 208 -45.89 25.49 42.86
N GLU A 209 -46.55 24.45 43.38
CA GLU A 209 -46.20 23.05 43.09
C GLU A 209 -46.39 22.71 41.61
N ILE A 210 -47.50 23.14 40.99
CA ILE A 210 -47.72 22.96 39.54
C ILE A 210 -46.65 23.70 38.72
N THR A 211 -46.27 24.92 39.14
CA THR A 211 -45.18 25.66 38.49
C THR A 211 -43.85 24.93 38.63
N LYS A 212 -43.55 24.36 39.80
CA LYS A 212 -42.34 23.56 40.04
C LYS A 212 -42.29 22.30 39.20
N GLU A 213 -43.41 21.59 39.05
CA GLU A 213 -43.52 20.45 38.15
C GLU A 213 -43.25 20.85 36.70
N ALA A 214 -43.81 21.98 36.24
CA ALA A 214 -43.56 22.49 34.88
C ALA A 214 -42.08 22.83 34.65
N VAL A 215 -41.43 23.50 35.62
CA VAL A 215 -39.98 23.80 35.58
C VAL A 215 -39.16 22.50 35.54
N THR A 216 -39.56 21.49 36.31
CA THR A 216 -38.89 20.18 36.34
C THR A 216 -39.05 19.41 35.02
N ARG A 217 -40.21 19.51 34.35
CA ARG A 217 -40.39 18.95 33.00
C ARG A 217 -39.44 19.60 32.00
N VAL A 218 -39.32 20.93 32.00
CA VAL A 218 -38.40 21.66 31.13
C VAL A 218 -36.95 21.25 31.42
N GLU A 219 -36.57 21.11 32.70
CA GLU A 219 -35.26 20.63 33.13
C GLU A 219 -34.93 19.23 32.56
N ASN A 220 -35.88 18.30 32.61
CA ASN A 220 -35.72 16.95 32.07
C ASN A 220 -35.57 16.95 30.54
N VAL A 221 -36.38 17.72 29.82
CA VAL A 221 -36.28 17.84 28.36
C VAL A 221 -34.91 18.40 27.96
N VAL A 222 -34.45 19.46 28.62
CA VAL A 222 -33.11 20.04 28.38
C VAL A 222 -32.03 18.99 28.66
N LYS A 223 -32.16 18.22 29.74
CA LYS A 223 -31.23 17.14 30.07
C LYS A 223 -31.14 16.09 28.96
N HIS A 224 -32.28 15.61 28.46
CA HIS A 224 -32.32 14.63 27.36
C HIS A 224 -31.71 15.19 26.06
N ILE A 225 -31.92 16.47 25.76
CA ILE A 225 -31.30 17.13 24.61
C ILE A 225 -29.77 17.15 24.76
N VAL A 226 -29.27 17.49 25.95
CA VAL A 226 -27.83 17.60 26.21
C VAL A 226 -27.14 16.24 26.22
N THR A 227 -27.76 15.22 26.80
CA THR A 227 -27.14 13.90 26.96
C THR A 227 -27.34 12.97 25.78
N GLU A 228 -28.47 13.07 25.09
CA GLU A 228 -28.88 12.12 24.05
C GLU A 228 -29.17 12.78 22.69
N GLY A 229 -29.21 14.12 22.62
CA GLY A 229 -29.57 14.84 21.39
C GLY A 229 -31.03 14.63 20.97
N LYS A 230 -31.91 14.24 21.90
CA LYS A 230 -33.33 13.93 21.62
C LYS A 230 -34.26 14.80 22.45
N ILE A 231 -35.42 15.12 21.87
CA ILE A 231 -36.46 15.91 22.53
C ILE A 231 -37.59 14.96 22.95
N TYR A 232 -37.67 14.66 24.24
CA TYR A 232 -38.78 13.95 24.87
C TYR A 232 -38.84 14.27 26.36
N GLU A 233 -40.04 14.16 26.94
CA GLU A 233 -40.30 14.29 28.39
C GLU A 233 -40.02 12.99 29.14
#